data_AF-A0A7W1HD69-F1
#
_entry.id   AF-A0A7W1HD69-F1
#
_cell.length_a   1.000
_cell.length_b   1.000
_cell.length_c   1.000
_cell.angle_alpha   90.00
_cell.angle_beta   90.00
_cell.angle_gamma   90.00
#
_symmetry.space_group_name_H-M   'P 1'
#
loop_
_entity.id
_entity.type
_entity.pdbx_description
1 polymer ?
#
loop_
_entity_poly.entity_id
_entity_poly.type
_entity_poly.pdbx_seq_one_letter_code
_entity_poly.pdbx_strand_id
1 'polypeptide(L)' 'MKNQSPSANMREVIGVLENMQSAGIIKKYAIGGAFAAILHYEPISTIDLDIFFLLADKNESPIILSLTVIY' A
#
# COMPACT_ATOMS: atom_id res chain seq x y z
N MET A 1 11.27 16.36 23.87
CA MET A 1 10.12 15.71 23.24
C MET A 1 9.99 16.19 21.81
N LYS A 2 10.30 15.32 20.83
CA LYS A 2 9.83 15.45 19.45
C LYS A 2 9.50 14.04 18.99
N ASN A 3 8.23 13.65 19.18
CA ASN A 3 7.67 12.45 18.58
C ASN A 3 7.59 12.73 17.08
N GLN A 4 8.61 12.34 16.34
CA GLN A 4 8.51 12.25 14.89
C GLN A 4 7.65 11.02 14.62
N SER A 5 6.43 11.22 14.12
CA SER A 5 5.62 10.13 13.58
C SER A 5 6.48 9.33 12.59
N PRO A 6 6.40 7.99 12.55
CA PRO A 6 7.10 7.23 11.53
C PRO A 6 6.47 7.60 10.19
N SER A 7 7.15 8.43 9.39
CA SER A 7 6.85 8.50 7.97
C SER A 7 7.28 7.16 7.41
N ALA A 8 6.33 6.24 7.20
CA ALA A 8 6.60 4.96 6.56
C ALA A 8 7.37 5.24 5.27
N ASN A 9 8.57 4.70 5.15
CA ASN A 9 9.37 4.93 3.96
C ASN A 9 8.78 4.11 2.79
N MET A 10 8.90 4.60 1.55
CA MET A 10 8.32 3.92 0.38
C MET A 10 8.72 2.45 0.29
N ARG A 11 9.95 2.13 0.69
CA ARG A 11 10.50 0.77 0.67
C ARG A 11 9.80 -0.15 1.68
N GLU A 12 9.44 0.35 2.84
CA GLU A 12 8.66 -0.36 3.86
C GLU A 12 7.25 -0.66 3.33
N VAL A 13 6.62 0.32 2.69
CA VAL A 13 5.28 0.12 2.11
C VAL A 13 5.29 -0.98 1.05
N ILE A 14 6.24 -0.92 0.11
CA ILE A 14 6.41 -1.98 -0.90
C ILE A 14 6.73 -3.33 -0.22
N GLY A 15 7.60 -3.35 0.80
CA GLY A 15 7.90 -4.56 1.55
C GLY A 15 6.68 -5.20 2.21
N VAL A 16 5.76 -4.39 2.75
CA VAL A 16 4.49 -4.88 3.30
C VAL A 16 3.60 -5.48 2.20
N LEU A 17 3.51 -4.83 1.03
CA LEU A 17 2.71 -5.33 -0.10
C LEU A 17 3.23 -6.67 -0.64
N GLU A 18 4.55 -6.81 -0.78
CA GLU A 18 5.19 -8.07 -1.19
C GLU A 18 4.93 -9.19 -0.18
N ASN A 19 5.05 -8.89 1.12
CA ASN A 19 4.73 -9.85 2.18
C ASN A 19 3.25 -10.28 2.16
N MET A 20 2.33 -9.33 1.94
CA MET A 20 0.91 -9.62 1.83
C MET A 20 0.59 -10.46 0.58
N GLN A 21 1.26 -10.22 -0.54
CA GLN A 21 1.10 -11.01 -1.75
C GLN A 21 1.66 -12.43 -1.56
N SER A 22 2.85 -12.57 -1.00
CA SER A 22 3.46 -13.88 -0.69
C SER A 22 2.64 -14.68 0.31
N ALA A 23 1.96 -14.02 1.25
CA ALA A 23 1.06 -14.66 2.21
C ALA A 23 -0.32 -15.02 1.61
N GLY A 24 -0.58 -14.68 0.33
CA GLY A 24 -1.85 -14.93 -0.33
C GLY A 24 -3.01 -14.07 0.19
N ILE A 25 -2.72 -12.97 0.89
CA ILE A 25 -3.73 -12.03 1.41
C ILE A 25 -4.28 -11.17 0.26
N ILE A 26 -3.39 -10.72 -0.63
CA ILE A 26 -3.72 -9.99 -1.85
C ILE A 26 -3.20 -10.73 -3.07
N LYS A 27 -3.87 -10.59 -4.21
CA LYS A 27 -3.44 -11.22 -5.47
C LYS A 27 -2.40 -10.38 -6.19
N LYS A 28 -2.80 -9.20 -6.65
CA LYS A 28 -1.98 -8.24 -7.39
C LYS A 28 -2.27 -6.86 -6.83
N TYR A 29 -1.25 -6.00 -6.87
CA TYR A 29 -1.39 -4.59 -6.56
C TYR A 29 -0.86 -3.74 -7.71
N ALA A 30 -1.31 -2.49 -7.77
CA ALA A 30 -0.83 -1.47 -8.67
C ALA A 30 -0.58 -0.19 -7.87
N ILE A 31 0.54 0.47 -8.18
CA ILE A 31 0.78 1.84 -7.74
C ILE A 31 0.02 2.75 -8.68
N GLY A 32 -0.80 3.63 -8.14
CA GLY A 32 -1.58 4.60 -8.90
C GLY A 32 -1.28 6.03 -8.51
N GLY A 33 -2.23 6.92 -8.79
CA GLY A 33 -2.15 8.32 -8.43
C GLY A 33 -1.08 9.10 -9.19
N ALA A 34 -0.78 10.30 -8.68
CA ALA A 34 0.24 11.17 -9.25
C ALA A 34 1.63 10.51 -9.23
N PHE A 35 1.92 9.65 -8.24
CA PHE A 35 3.17 8.90 -8.18
C PHE A 35 3.37 7.98 -9.40
N ALA A 36 2.32 7.29 -9.86
CA ALA A 36 2.38 6.48 -11.07
C ALA A 36 2.55 7.34 -12.34
N ALA A 37 2.04 8.57 -12.34
CA ALA A 37 2.20 9.52 -13.45
C ALA A 37 3.63 10.07 -13.54
N ILE A 38 4.36 10.23 -12.42
CA ILE A 38 5.77 10.66 -12.41
C ILE A 38 6.70 9.67 -13.13
N LEU A 39 6.34 8.37 -13.17
CA LEU A 39 7.07 7.40 -14.01
C LEU A 39 6.98 7.72 -15.52
N HIS A 40 6.07 8.61 -15.94
CA HIS A 40 5.79 8.94 -17.34
C HIS A 40 5.77 10.46 -17.65
N TYR A 41 5.81 11.36 -16.66
CA TYR A 41 5.72 12.83 -16.81
C TYR A 41 6.65 13.59 -15.84
N GLU A 42 6.94 14.86 -16.12
CA GLU A 42 7.83 15.73 -15.33
C GLU A 42 7.50 15.76 -13.82
N PRO A 43 8.49 16.00 -12.93
CA PRO A 43 8.35 15.75 -11.51
C PRO A 43 7.41 16.75 -10.86
N ILE A 44 6.22 16.26 -10.47
CA ILE A 44 5.31 16.95 -9.56
C ILE A 44 5.53 16.33 -8.17
N SER A 45 5.82 17.16 -7.16
CA SER A 45 6.08 16.68 -5.80
C SER A 45 4.79 16.25 -5.09
N THR A 46 4.34 15.02 -5.32
CA THR A 46 3.32 14.36 -4.51
C THR A 46 3.98 13.25 -3.68
N ILE A 47 3.85 13.32 -2.35
CA ILE A 47 4.55 12.46 -1.37
C ILE A 47 3.63 11.33 -0.85
N ASP A 48 2.36 11.33 -1.27
CA ASP A 48 1.37 10.27 -1.02
C ASP A 48 1.46 9.14 -2.06
N LEU A 49 1.18 7.91 -1.60
CA LEU A 49 1.19 6.70 -2.41
C LEU A 49 -0.20 6.08 -2.45
N ASP A 50 -0.82 6.09 -3.62
CA ASP A 50 -2.09 5.40 -3.86
C ASP A 50 -1.82 3.95 -4.28
N ILE A 51 -2.35 3.00 -3.52
CA ILE A 51 -2.25 1.57 -3.81
C ILE A 51 -3.62 0.98 -4.07
N PHE A 52 -3.75 0.34 -5.23
CA PHE A 52 -4.91 -0.48 -5.60
C PHE A 52 -4.53 -1.95 -5.49
N PHE A 53 -5.39 -2.79 -4.92
CA PHE A 53 -5.14 -4.22 -4.83
C PHE A 53 -6.42 -5.04 -4.94
N LEU A 54 -6.27 -6.29 -5.35
CA LEU A 54 -7.34 -7.28 -5.34
C LEU A 54 -7.16 -8.21 -4.13
N LEU A 55 -8.20 -8.34 -3.32
CA LEU A 55 -8.25 -9.35 -2.27
C LEU A 55 -8.21 -10.76 -2.89
N ALA A 56 -7.61 -11.70 -2.18
CA ALA A 56 -7.68 -13.10 -2.56
C ALA A 56 -9.13 -13.61 -2.47
N ASP A 57 -9.52 -14.48 -3.41
CA ASP A 57 -10.86 -15.09 -3.35
C ASP A 57 -10.90 -15.99 -2.12
N LYS A 58 -11.83 -15.74 -1.21
CA LYS A 58 -12.14 -16.69 -0.14
C LYS A 58 -13.42 -17.42 -0.50
N ASN A 59 -13.33 -18.73 -0.59
CA ASN A 59 -14.44 -19.57 -1.00
C ASN A 59 -15.56 -19.67 0.07
N GLU A 60 -15.33 -19.26 1.33
CA GLU A 60 -16.25 -19.64 2.42
C GLU A 60 -16.42 -18.63 3.57
N SER A 61 -15.72 -17.48 3.61
CA SER A 61 -15.91 -16.51 4.69
C SER A 61 -15.70 -15.06 4.26
N PRO A 62 -16.49 -14.11 4.81
CA PRO A 62 -16.32 -12.69 4.53
C PRO A 62 -14.96 -12.18 5.01
N ILE A 63 -14.37 -11.26 4.24
CA ILE A 63 -13.13 -10.58 4.60
C ILE A 63 -13.49 -9.42 5.54
N ILE A 64 -12.86 -9.38 6.71
CA ILE A 64 -12.97 -8.26 7.65
C ILE A 64 -11.73 -7.38 7.47
N LEU A 65 -11.94 -6.15 7.02
CA LEU A 65 -10.90 -5.13 6.93
C LEU A 65 -11.10 -4.13 8.07
N SER A 66 -10.12 -4.05 8.97
CA SER A 66 -10.06 -3.00 9.99
C SER A 66 -9.04 -1.95 9.56
N LEU A 67 -9.46 -0.69 9.50
CA LEU A 67 -8.58 0.45 9.24
C LEU A 67 -8.14 1.15 10.53
N THR A 68 -8.34 0.50 11.68
CA THR A 68 -7.83 1.00 12.95
C THR A 68 -6.30 1.06 12.88
N VAL A 69 -5.75 2.18 13.34
CA VAL A 69 -4.29 2.37 13.42
C VAL A 69 -3.70 1.30 14.34
N ILE A 70 -2.62 0.66 13.88
CA ILE A 70 -1.94 -0.45 14.57
C ILE A 70 -0.76 0.01 15.45
N TYR A 71 -0.61 1.32 15.67
CA TYR A 71 0.42 1.93 16.51
C TYR A 71 -0.03 3.25 17.14
#